data_AF-A0A1D3DLS0-F1
#
_entry.id   AF-A0A1D3DLS0-F1
#
_cell.length_a   1.000
_cell.length_b   1.000
_cell.length_c   1.000
_cell.angle_alpha   90.00
_cell.angle_beta   90.00
_cell.angle_gamma   90.00
#
_symmetry.space_group_name_H-M   'P 1'
#
loop_
_entity.id
_entity.type
_entity.pdbx_description
1 polymer ?
#
loop_
_entity_poly.entity_id
_entity_poly.type
_entity_poly.pdbx_seq_one_letter_code
_entity_poly.pdbx_strand_id
1 'polypeptide(L)'
;MLAKLLELTAASCQDRDGEDEIVMSRVGGVQFFPTSGTVSMREGSTEELDIFVPVFGDVRLALHEVDRGSGMPARLVGTVSISPDEAGRGTIRKKFEGAGALYELSYVVS
;
A
#
# COMPACT_ATOMS: atom_id res chain seq x y z
N MET A 1 4.53 15.62 12.02
CA MET A 1 5.31 14.94 10.99
C MET A 1 4.35 14.22 10.06
N LEU A 2 4.66 14.22 8.77
CA LEU A 2 3.85 13.61 7.73
C LEU A 2 4.73 12.68 6.91
N ALA A 3 4.19 11.53 6.51
CA ALA A 3 4.73 10.77 5.40
C ALA A 3 3.93 11.10 4.15
N LYS A 4 4.61 11.49 3.07
CA LYS A 4 4.02 11.57 1.73
C LYS A 4 4.29 10.25 1.03
N LEU A 5 3.23 9.48 0.77
CA LEU A 5 3.31 8.30 -0.09
C LEU A 5 3.41 8.78 -1.53
N LEU A 6 4.33 8.22 -2.30
CA LEU A 6 4.68 8.70 -3.65
C LEU A 6 4.23 7.72 -4.73
N GLU A 7 4.55 6.44 -4.56
CA GLU A 7 4.32 5.42 -5.60
C GLU A 7 4.03 4.07 -4.94
N LEU A 8 3.13 3.31 -5.53
CA LEU A 8 2.95 1.89 -5.26
C LEU A 8 3.22 1.10 -6.54
N THR A 9 4.26 0.28 -6.54
CA THR A 9 4.62 -0.56 -7.70
C THR A 9 4.26 -2.01 -7.42
N ALA A 10 3.55 -2.64 -8.35
CA ALA A 10 3.27 -4.08 -8.33
C ALA A 10 4.45 -4.84 -8.95
N ALA A 11 5.33 -5.39 -8.13
CA ALA A 11 6.44 -6.20 -8.63
C ALA A 11 5.96 -7.59 -9.10
N SER A 12 4.93 -8.14 -8.44
CA SER A 12 4.18 -9.31 -8.90
C SER A 12 2.76 -9.27 -8.32
N CYS A 13 1.76 -9.67 -9.11
CA CYS A 13 0.37 -9.79 -8.66
C CYS A 13 0.02 -11.25 -8.32
N GLN A 14 -1.07 -11.45 -7.57
CA GLN A 14 -1.57 -12.80 -7.29
C GLN A 14 -2.11 -13.43 -8.59
N ASP A 15 -2.86 -12.67 -9.37
CA ASP A 15 -3.38 -13.11 -10.66
C ASP A 15 -2.40 -12.77 -11.77
N ARG A 16 -1.62 -13.77 -12.23
CA ARG A 16 -0.57 -13.59 -13.24
C ARG A 16 -1.09 -13.13 -14.59
N ASP A 17 -2.32 -13.50 -14.93
CA ASP A 17 -2.95 -13.14 -16.20
C ASP A 17 -4.01 -12.03 -16.02
N GLY A 18 -4.21 -11.58 -14.78
CA GLY A 18 -5.26 -10.65 -14.38
C GLY A 18 -4.76 -9.41 -13.66
N GLU A 19 -5.68 -8.76 -12.95
CA GLU A 19 -5.42 -7.56 -12.14
C GLU A 19 -5.74 -7.89 -10.69
N ASP A 20 -4.86 -7.48 -9.78
CA ASP A 20 -5.24 -7.43 -8.37
C ASP A 20 -6.11 -6.18 -8.17
N GLU A 21 -7.17 -6.24 -7.37
CA GLU A 21 -7.81 -5.03 -6.85
C GLU A 21 -7.30 -4.73 -5.44
N ILE A 22 -6.73 -3.55 -5.21
CA ILE A 22 -6.02 -3.24 -3.97
C ILE A 22 -6.68 -2.09 -3.22
N VAL A 23 -6.55 -2.19 -1.89
CA VAL A 23 -6.85 -1.11 -0.95
C VAL A 23 -5.73 -1.00 0.09
N MET A 24 -5.47 0.23 0.52
CA MET A 24 -4.53 0.52 1.61
C MET A 24 -5.24 1.25 2.76
N SER A 25 -4.90 0.83 3.98
CA SER A 25 -5.43 1.37 5.22
C SER A 25 -4.34 1.52 6.26
N ARG A 26 -4.62 2.28 7.34
CA ARG A 26 -3.88 2.12 8.58
C ARG A 26 -4.32 0.80 9.22
N VAL A 27 -3.39 0.06 9.82
CA VAL A 27 -3.73 -1.16 10.59
C VAL A 27 -4.73 -0.78 11.69
N GLY A 28 -5.90 -1.45 11.69
CA GLY A 28 -6.99 -1.17 12.64
C GLY A 28 -7.73 0.16 12.40
N GLY A 29 -7.46 0.83 11.28
CA GLY A 29 -8.07 2.10 10.90
C GLY A 29 -8.87 2.03 9.61
N VAL A 30 -9.19 3.20 9.07
CA VAL A 30 -9.98 3.35 7.84
C VAL A 30 -9.07 3.26 6.61
N GLN A 31 -9.61 2.70 5.53
CA GLN A 31 -9.02 2.79 4.19
C GLN A 31 -8.86 4.25 3.78
N PHE A 32 -7.71 4.56 3.19
CA PHE A 32 -7.44 5.90 2.63
C PHE A 32 -6.99 5.84 1.16
N PHE A 33 -6.74 4.64 0.64
CA PHE A 33 -6.37 4.45 -0.76
C PHE A 33 -7.05 3.21 -1.37
N PRO A 34 -7.57 3.33 -2.60
CA PRO A 34 -7.95 4.60 -3.22
C PRO A 34 -9.04 5.30 -2.39
N THR A 35 -9.30 6.58 -2.69
CA THR A 35 -10.31 7.40 -2.01
C THR A 35 -11.73 6.87 -2.18
N SER A 36 -12.00 6.21 -3.30
CA SER A 36 -13.22 5.46 -3.53
C SER A 36 -12.89 4.07 -4.04
N GLY A 37 -13.32 3.06 -3.30
CA GLY A 37 -13.34 1.71 -3.83
C GLY A 37 -12.01 0.97 -3.79
N THR A 38 -11.47 0.58 -4.95
CA THR A 38 -10.30 -0.29 -5.16
C THR A 38 -9.58 0.21 -6.41
N VAL A 39 -8.27 -0.01 -6.48
CA VAL A 39 -7.48 0.28 -7.69
C VAL A 39 -7.04 -1.05 -8.30
N SER A 40 -7.16 -1.19 -9.61
CA SER A 40 -6.64 -2.35 -10.33
C SER A 40 -5.14 -2.18 -10.57
N MET A 41 -4.35 -3.20 -10.22
CA MET A 41 -2.91 -3.23 -10.50
C MET A 41 -2.53 -4.48 -11.28
N ARG A 42 -1.59 -4.33 -12.21
CA ARG A 42 -1.01 -5.42 -12.99
C ARG A 42 0.45 -5.56 -12.63
N GLU A 43 1.01 -6.74 -12.84
CA GLU A 43 2.44 -6.95 -12.68
C GLU A 43 3.24 -5.95 -13.54
N GLY A 44 4.20 -5.27 -12.92
CA GLY A 44 5.01 -4.21 -13.52
C GLY A 44 4.36 -2.82 -13.53
N SER A 45 3.09 -2.67 -13.14
CA SER A 45 2.44 -1.36 -13.08
C SER A 45 2.87 -0.57 -11.84
N THR A 46 2.87 0.75 -11.98
CA THR A 46 3.11 1.69 -10.88
C THR A 46 1.96 2.68 -10.83
N GLU A 47 1.44 2.91 -9.63
CA GLU A 47 0.41 3.89 -9.37
C GLU A 47 1.02 5.05 -8.58
N GLU A 48 0.84 6.27 -9.08
CA GLU A 48 1.27 7.48 -8.39
C GLU A 48 0.32 7.80 -7.23
N LEU A 49 0.89 8.19 -6.10
CA LEU A 49 0.18 8.52 -4.89
C LEU A 49 0.44 9.99 -4.54
N ASP A 50 -0.62 10.68 -4.10
CA ASP A 50 -0.52 12.00 -3.47
C ASP A 50 -1.22 11.96 -2.11
N ILE A 51 -0.72 11.07 -1.24
CA ILE A 51 -1.37 10.75 0.05
C ILE A 51 -0.45 11.15 1.20
N PHE A 52 -1.02 11.90 2.14
CA PHE A 52 -0.33 12.33 3.36
C PHE A 52 -0.83 11.53 4.55
N VAL A 53 0.09 10.82 5.21
CA VAL A 53 -0.19 10.04 6.42
C VAL A 53 0.45 10.74 7.62
N PRO A 54 -0.35 11.21 8.60
CA PRO A 54 0.19 11.66 9.87
C PRO A 54 1.02 10.59 10.59
N VAL A 55 2.21 10.97 11.05
CA VAL A 55 3.16 10.13 11.80
C VAL A 55 3.43 10.81 13.15
N PHE A 56 2.66 10.42 14.18
CA PHE A 56 2.81 10.91 15.57
C PHE A 56 3.59 9.91 16.46
N GLY A 57 4.17 8.90 15.82
CA GLY A 57 4.76 7.68 16.34
C GLY A 57 4.79 6.67 15.18
N ASP A 58 5.20 5.43 15.44
CA ASP A 58 5.19 4.41 14.41
C ASP A 58 3.77 4.16 13.89
N VAL A 59 3.56 4.37 12.58
CA VAL A 59 2.30 4.06 11.91
C VAL A 59 2.49 2.80 11.08
N ARG A 60 1.54 1.87 11.18
CA ARG A 60 1.52 0.68 10.32
C ARG A 60 0.45 0.85 9.25
N LEU A 61 0.86 0.67 7.99
CA LEU A 61 -0.04 0.59 6.85
C LEU A 61 -0.24 -0.88 6.49
N ALA A 62 -1.43 -1.21 6.03
CA ALA A 62 -1.78 -2.54 5.52
C ALA A 62 -2.29 -2.42 4.09
N LEU A 63 -1.78 -3.30 3.22
CA LEU A 63 -2.24 -3.45 1.85
C LEU A 63 -3.05 -4.74 1.77
N HIS A 64 -4.25 -4.67 1.20
CA HIS A 64 -5.12 -5.83 1.01
C HIS A 64 -5.51 -5.98 -0.46
N GLU A 65 -5.54 -7.23 -0.92
CA GLU A 65 -6.19 -7.63 -2.16
C GLU A 65 -7.68 -7.86 -1.85
N VAL A 66 -8.53 -7.33 -2.72
CA VAL A 66 -9.98 -7.42 -2.65
C VAL A 66 -10.43 -8.08 -3.94
N ASP A 67 -11.31 -9.06 -3.84
CA ASP A 67 -11.93 -9.68 -5.01
C ASP A 67 -13.41 -9.28 -5.00
N ARG A 68 -13.74 -8.16 -5.65
CA ARG A 68 -15.11 -7.64 -5.65
C ARG A 68 -16.08 -8.60 -6.33
N GLY A 69 -17.16 -8.89 -5.64
CA GLY A 69 -18.24 -9.74 -6.16
C GLY A 69 -18.04 -11.23 -5.91
N SER A 70 -16.85 -11.66 -5.48
CA SER A 70 -16.61 -13.05 -5.05
C SER A 70 -17.28 -13.40 -3.71
N GLY A 71 -17.58 -12.39 -2.89
CA GLY A 71 -18.06 -12.59 -1.51
C GLY A 71 -16.96 -13.05 -0.55
N MET A 72 -15.71 -13.16 -1.02
CA MET A 72 -14.56 -13.52 -0.20
C MET A 72 -14.07 -12.33 0.63
N PRO A 73 -13.54 -12.56 1.84
CA PRO A 73 -12.93 -11.50 2.62
C PRO A 73 -11.66 -10.99 1.94
N ALA A 74 -11.36 -9.71 2.13
CA ALA A 74 -10.11 -9.11 1.66
C ALA A 74 -8.89 -9.86 2.24
N ARG A 75 -7.92 -10.18 1.40
CA ARG A 75 -6.70 -10.90 1.77
C ARG A 75 -5.60 -9.89 2.08
N LEU A 76 -4.96 -10.04 3.24
CA LEU A 76 -3.82 -9.21 3.60
C LEU A 76 -2.63 -9.56 2.71
N VAL A 77 -2.19 -8.61 1.89
CA VAL A 77 -0.92 -8.71 1.15
C VAL A 77 0.21 -8.48 2.12
N GLY A 78 0.18 -7.44 2.95
CA GLY A 78 1.21 -7.25 3.97
C GLY A 78 1.05 -5.95 4.75
N THR A 79 2.05 -5.66 5.60
CA THR A 79 2.11 -4.40 6.33
C THR A 79 3.48 -3.75 6.25
N VAL A 80 3.52 -2.42 6.21
CA VAL A 80 4.76 -1.64 6.36
C VAL A 80 4.61 -0.68 7.54
N SER A 81 5.66 -0.55 8.34
CA SER A 81 5.74 0.48 9.39
C SER A 81 6.40 1.72 8.80
N ILE A 82 5.96 2.92 9.17
CA ILE A 82 6.62 4.19 8.88
C ILE A 82 6.89 4.87 10.23
N SER A 83 8.12 5.30 10.44
CA SER A 83 8.58 5.83 11.74
C SER A 83 9.01 7.29 11.63
N PRO A 84 8.85 8.11 12.68
CA PRO A 84 9.40 9.47 12.70
C PRO A 84 10.91 9.52 12.47
N ASP A 85 11.67 8.49 12.86
CA ASP A 85 13.14 8.43 12.75
C ASP A 85 13.64 8.31 11.30
N GLU A 86 12.71 8.19 10.36
CA GLU A 86 12.94 8.15 8.92
C GLU A 86 12.95 9.55 8.28
N ALA A 87 12.60 10.58 9.05
CA ALA A 87 12.63 11.97 8.60
C ALA A 87 14.02 12.36 8.07
N GLY A 88 14.03 13.03 6.91
CA GLY A 88 15.27 13.53 6.29
C GLY A 88 16.15 12.48 5.59
N ARG A 89 15.74 11.20 5.54
CA ARG A 89 16.50 10.14 4.84
C ARG A 89 16.31 10.12 3.31
N GLY A 90 15.53 11.05 2.77
CA GLY A 90 15.13 11.06 1.36
C GLY A 90 14.00 10.06 1.07
N THR A 91 13.94 9.55 -0.16
CA THR A 91 12.93 8.57 -0.58
C THR A 91 13.26 7.20 -0.01
N ILE A 92 12.28 6.62 0.69
CA ILE A 92 12.36 5.29 1.30
C ILE A 92 11.44 4.34 0.54
N ARG A 93 11.88 3.09 0.40
CA ARG A 93 11.13 2.00 -0.23
C ARG A 93 10.90 0.88 0.77
N LYS A 94 9.66 0.41 0.88
CA LYS A 94 9.29 -0.75 1.71
C LYS A 94 8.35 -1.67 0.95
N LYS A 95 8.37 -2.95 1.32
CA LYS A 95 7.63 -4.01 0.61
C LYS A 95 6.42 -4.47 1.41
N PHE A 96 5.30 -4.67 0.72
CA PHE A 96 4.20 -5.52 1.15
C PHE A 96 4.35 -6.86 0.44
N GLU A 97 4.35 -7.97 1.19
CA GLU A 97 4.56 -9.31 0.63
C GLU A 97 3.67 -10.33 1.33
N GLY A 98 2.88 -11.04 0.54
CA GLY A 98 1.89 -12.01 1.01
C GLY A 98 0.74 -12.16 0.02
N ALA A 99 -0.16 -13.11 0.30
CA ALA A 99 -1.27 -13.46 -0.60
C ALA A 99 -0.84 -13.78 -2.05
N GLY A 100 0.42 -14.19 -2.27
CA GLY A 100 0.95 -14.46 -3.62
C GLY A 100 1.37 -13.22 -4.40
N ALA A 101 1.37 -12.02 -3.79
CA ALA A 101 1.72 -10.77 -4.43
C ALA A 101 2.87 -10.04 -3.72
N LEU A 102 3.52 -9.13 -4.44
CA LEU A 102 4.63 -8.31 -3.97
C LEU A 102 4.46 -6.88 -4.48
N TYR A 103 4.37 -5.94 -3.53
CA TYR A 103 4.27 -4.51 -3.83
C TYR A 103 5.39 -3.73 -3.14
N GLU A 104 5.89 -2.70 -3.81
CA GLU A 104 6.84 -1.75 -3.24
C GLU A 104 6.21 -0.37 -3.10
N LEU A 105 6.27 0.19 -1.90
CA LEU A 105 5.82 1.54 -1.57
C LEU A 105 7.01 2.48 -1.44
N SER A 106 7.03 3.52 -2.28
CA SER A 106 7.96 4.65 -2.16
C SER A 106 7.29 5.79 -1.37
N TYR A 107 8.01 6.39 -0.42
CA TYR A 107 7.52 7.53 0.36
C TYR A 107 8.67 8.38 0.92
N VAL A 108 8.34 9.59 1.39
CA VAL A 108 9.24 10.49 2.14
C VAL A 108 8.61 10.87 3.47
N VAL A 109 9.43 11.17 4.48
CA VAL A 109 8.97 11.62 5.81
C VAL A 109 9.51 13.01 6.09
N SER A 110 8.63 13.95 6.48
CA SER A 110 8.94 15.36 6.80
C SER A 110 8.20 15.93 8.01
#